data_AF-A0A367PV31-F1
#
_entry.id   AF-A0A367PV31-F1
#
_cell.length_a   1.000
_cell.length_b   1.000
_cell.length_c   1.000
_cell.angle_alpha   90.00
_cell.angle_beta   90.00
_cell.angle_gamma   90.00
#
_symmetry.space_group_name_H-M   'P 1'
#
loop_
_entity.id
_entity.type
_entity.pdbx_description
1 polymer ?
#
loop_
_entity_poly.entity_id
_entity_poly.type
_entity_poly.pdbx_seq_one_letter_code
_entity_poly.pdbx_strand_id
1 'polypeptide(L)'
;MSIEKCKIIELPKISDHRGNLTFIENNKHIPFEIKRVYYLYDVPVGGERAGHAHKALQQFLVALSGSFDVLIDDGYEKKKYHLDSSCYGLYISQMVWRDLVNFSSGAVCMSLASAFYDESDYFRNYEDFIKGIKDKVRTYALAEIKYESTIP
;
A
#
# COMPACT_ATOMS: atom_id res chain seq x y z
N MET A 1 0.06 -7.08 -13.22
CA MET A 1 0.73 -5.80 -12.93
C MET A 1 0.75 -5.58 -11.42
N SER A 2 1.48 -4.61 -10.87
CA SER A 2 1.59 -4.43 -9.40
C SER A 2 0.24 -4.01 -8.79
N ILE A 3 -0.59 -3.26 -9.52
CA ILE A 3 -1.91 -2.84 -9.03
C ILE A 3 -2.88 -3.99 -8.81
N GLU A 4 -2.78 -5.08 -9.59
CA GLU A 4 -3.62 -6.29 -9.43
C GLU A 4 -3.34 -7.06 -8.13
N LYS A 5 -2.16 -6.84 -7.55
CA LYS A 5 -1.84 -7.41 -6.24
C LYS A 5 -2.43 -6.58 -5.10
N CYS A 6 -2.76 -5.31 -5.34
CA CYS A 6 -3.37 -4.43 -4.35
C CYS A 6 -4.83 -4.81 -4.16
N LYS A 7 -5.25 -5.01 -2.92
CA LYS A 7 -6.61 -5.49 -2.61
C LYS A 7 -7.04 -5.13 -1.20
N ILE A 8 -8.35 -5.02 -1.03
CA ILE A 8 -8.98 -4.98 0.28
C ILE A 8 -8.87 -6.38 0.91
N ILE A 9 -8.48 -6.42 2.17
CA ILE A 9 -8.45 -7.61 3.01
C ILE A 9 -9.37 -7.34 4.19
N GLU A 10 -10.33 -8.24 4.39
CA GLU A 10 -11.13 -8.29 5.61
C GLU A 10 -10.31 -8.96 6.72
N LEU A 11 -10.26 -8.32 7.88
CA LEU A 11 -9.53 -8.78 9.05
C LEU A 11 -10.46 -9.52 10.01
N PRO A 12 -9.92 -10.43 10.85
CA PRO A 12 -10.70 -11.06 11.90
C PRO A 12 -11.33 -10.00 12.82
N LYS A 13 -12.64 -10.12 13.04
CA LYS A 13 -13.38 -9.27 13.97
C LYS A 13 -14.07 -10.16 15.00
N ILE A 14 -13.62 -10.06 16.25
CA ILE A 14 -14.25 -10.71 17.39
C ILE A 14 -15.16 -9.68 18.06
N SER A 15 -16.46 -9.98 18.15
CA SER A 15 -17.45 -9.07 18.73
C SER A 15 -18.05 -9.66 19.99
N ASP A 16 -18.05 -8.88 21.08
CA ASP A 16 -18.76 -9.19 22.31
C ASP A 16 -19.32 -7.92 22.99
N HIS A 17 -19.94 -8.06 24.16
CA HIS A 17 -20.56 -6.96 24.90
C HIS A 17 -19.59 -5.81 25.29
N ARG A 18 -18.27 -6.04 25.26
CA ARG A 18 -17.23 -5.05 25.54
C ARG A 18 -16.81 -4.28 24.30
N GLY A 19 -17.20 -4.73 23.11
CA GLY A 19 -16.88 -4.09 21.84
C GLY A 19 -16.35 -5.06 20.78
N ASN A 20 -15.48 -4.54 19.92
CA ASN A 20 -14.88 -5.27 18.80
C ASN A 20 -13.37 -5.35 18.95
N LEU A 21 -12.80 -6.52 18.72
CA LEU A 21 -11.36 -6.76 18.67
C LEU A 21 -10.97 -7.22 17.26
N THR A 22 -10.02 -6.50 16.67
CA THR A 22 -9.37 -6.86 15.40
C THR A 22 -7.88 -6.99 15.63
N PHE A 23 -7.26 -8.01 15.04
CA PHE A 23 -5.82 -8.28 15.18
C PHE A 23 -5.20 -8.65 13.83
N ILE A 24 -3.90 -8.39 13.68
CA ILE A 24 -3.16 -8.59 12.42
C ILE A 24 -1.88 -9.34 12.77
N GLU A 25 -1.61 -10.44 12.06
CA GLU A 25 -0.47 -11.32 12.31
C GLU A 25 0.35 -11.48 11.02
N ASN A 26 1.68 -11.49 11.18
CA ASN A 26 2.64 -11.65 10.09
C ASN A 26 2.32 -12.90 9.27
N ASN A 27 2.38 -12.78 7.94
CA ASN A 27 2.24 -13.88 6.99
C ASN A 27 0.94 -14.72 7.10
N LYS A 28 -0.06 -14.21 7.82
CA LYS A 28 -1.37 -14.86 7.98
C LYS A 28 -2.50 -13.99 7.45
N HIS A 29 -2.61 -12.76 7.94
CA HIS A 29 -3.62 -11.79 7.45
C HIS A 29 -3.05 -10.89 6.36
N ILE A 30 -1.73 -10.69 6.35
CA ILE A 30 -1.00 -9.88 5.38
C ILE A 30 0.18 -10.68 4.80
N PRO A 31 0.61 -10.42 3.55
CA PRO A 31 1.61 -11.24 2.86
C PRO A 31 3.06 -10.85 3.19
N PHE A 32 3.31 -10.22 4.34
CA PHE A 32 4.65 -9.80 4.78
C PHE A 32 4.77 -9.77 6.31
N GLU A 33 6.01 -9.68 6.78
CA GLU A 33 6.33 -9.44 8.18
C GLU A 33 6.29 -7.94 8.51
N ILE A 34 5.56 -7.57 9.55
CA ILE A 34 5.48 -6.19 10.04
C ILE A 34 6.83 -5.87 10.69
N LYS A 35 7.58 -4.95 10.08
CA LYS A 35 8.83 -4.40 10.66
C LYS A 35 8.63 -3.00 11.22
N ARG A 36 7.57 -2.31 10.80
CA ARG A 36 7.26 -0.96 11.25
C ARG A 36 5.77 -0.70 11.22
N VAL A 37 5.31 0.04 12.21
CA VAL A 37 3.95 0.60 12.30
C VAL A 37 4.07 2.10 12.45
N TYR A 38 3.28 2.84 11.70
CA TYR A 38 3.11 4.28 11.89
C TYR A 38 1.66 4.66 11.59
N TYR A 39 1.24 5.83 12.03
CA TYR A 39 -0.13 6.28 11.83
C TYR A 39 -0.16 7.78 11.55
N LEU A 40 -1.11 8.16 10.70
CA LEU A 40 -1.43 9.54 10.38
C LEU A 40 -2.70 9.90 11.15
N TYR A 41 -2.68 11.05 11.80
CA TYR A 41 -3.76 11.60 12.61
C TYR A 41 -3.73 13.13 12.48
N ASP A 42 -4.82 13.78 12.88
CA ASP A 42 -5.01 15.24 12.77
C ASP A 42 -4.73 15.80 11.36
N VAL A 43 -5.03 14.99 10.34
CA VAL A 43 -5.06 15.48 8.95
C VAL A 43 -6.31 16.35 8.79
N PRO A 44 -6.19 17.59 8.28
CA PRO A 44 -7.36 18.45 8.08
C PRO A 44 -8.46 17.77 7.25
N VAL A 45 -9.72 18.13 7.51
CA VAL A 45 -10.86 17.62 6.75
C VAL A 45 -10.71 17.98 5.27
N GLY A 46 -10.89 16.99 4.39
CA GLY A 46 -10.64 17.15 2.96
C GLY A 46 -9.16 17.28 2.60
N GLY A 47 -8.27 17.20 3.58
CA GLY A 47 -6.83 17.27 3.40
C GLY A 47 -6.27 16.06 2.66
N GLU A 48 -5.01 16.18 2.27
CA GLU A 48 -4.31 15.19 1.48
C GLU A 48 -2.90 14.91 2.03
N ARG A 49 -2.41 13.71 1.74
CA ARG A 49 -1.02 13.29 1.97
C ARG A 49 -0.51 12.76 0.64
N ALA A 50 0.10 13.69 -0.10
CA ALA A 50 0.43 13.57 -1.51
C ALA A 50 1.62 12.65 -1.82
N GLY A 51 1.67 12.32 -3.10
CA GLY A 51 2.07 11.02 -3.59
C GLY A 51 3.54 10.68 -3.61
N HIS A 52 3.76 9.40 -3.43
CA HIS A 52 5.03 8.72 -3.58
C HIS A 52 4.76 7.27 -3.94
N ALA A 53 5.77 6.63 -4.52
CA ALA A 53 5.82 5.18 -4.65
C ALA A 53 7.01 4.63 -3.88
N HIS A 54 7.01 3.32 -3.68
CA HIS A 54 8.10 2.59 -3.06
C HIS A 54 8.68 1.54 -4.02
N LYS A 55 10.00 1.37 -4.02
CA LYS A 55 10.69 0.38 -4.87
C LYS A 55 10.42 -1.04 -4.39
N ALA A 56 10.54 -1.27 -3.09
CA ALA A 56 10.43 -2.58 -2.45
C ALA A 56 9.43 -2.64 -1.29
N LEU A 57 9.11 -1.51 -0.63
CA LEU A 57 8.20 -1.53 0.51
C LEU A 57 6.81 -2.04 0.11
N GLN A 58 6.27 -2.93 0.94
CA GLN A 58 4.88 -3.32 0.94
C GLN A 58 4.18 -2.71 2.14
N GLN A 59 2.92 -2.34 1.97
CA GLN A 59 2.16 -1.65 3.01
C GLN A 59 0.76 -2.23 3.15
N PHE A 60 0.23 -2.12 4.35
CA PHE A 60 -1.17 -2.40 4.66
C PHE A 60 -1.77 -1.21 5.40
N LEU A 61 -2.76 -0.56 4.78
CA LEU A 61 -3.42 0.64 5.32
C LEU A 61 -4.76 0.28 5.96
N VAL A 62 -5.02 0.80 7.15
CA VAL A 62 -6.27 0.61 7.88
C VAL A 62 -6.80 1.95 8.36
N ALA A 63 -8.09 2.21 8.15
CA ALA A 63 -8.78 3.32 8.79
C ALA A 63 -9.20 2.90 10.20
N LEU A 64 -8.43 3.29 11.23
CA LEU A 64 -8.75 2.98 12.62
C LEU A 64 -9.91 3.82 13.15
N SER A 65 -10.06 5.03 12.62
CA SER A 65 -11.14 5.98 12.91
C SER A 65 -11.37 6.83 11.67
N GLY A 66 -12.58 7.36 11.51
CA GLY A 66 -12.97 8.16 10.36
C GLY A 66 -12.80 7.41 9.04
N SER A 67 -12.48 8.15 7.99
CA SER A 67 -12.36 7.62 6.64
C SER A 67 -11.44 8.47 5.78
N PHE A 68 -10.94 7.86 4.70
CA PHE A 68 -10.16 8.52 3.64
C PHE A 68 -10.20 7.67 2.37
N ASP A 69 -9.83 8.28 1.26
CA ASP A 69 -9.64 7.60 -0.02
C ASP A 69 -8.15 7.34 -0.28
N VAL A 70 -7.85 6.18 -0.87
CA VAL A 70 -6.52 5.82 -1.37
C VAL A 70 -6.60 5.74 -2.89
N LEU A 71 -5.90 6.66 -3.57
CA LEU A 71 -5.70 6.60 -5.01
C LEU A 71 -4.39 5.86 -5.25
N ILE A 72 -4.41 4.84 -6.11
CA ILE A 72 -3.21 4.07 -6.46
C ILE A 72 -3.02 4.02 -7.97
N ASP A 73 -1.75 3.98 -8.38
CA ASP A 73 -1.32 4.02 -9.77
C ASP A 73 -0.06 3.16 -9.95
N ASP A 74 -0.07 2.21 -10.90
CA ASP A 74 1.12 1.40 -11.22
C ASP A 74 1.90 1.89 -12.45
N GLY A 75 1.56 3.07 -12.95
CA GLY A 75 2.09 3.69 -14.15
C GLY A 75 1.33 3.34 -15.43
N TYR A 76 0.37 2.42 -15.36
CA TYR A 76 -0.48 2.00 -16.48
C TYR A 76 -1.96 2.16 -16.16
N GLU A 77 -2.37 1.73 -14.97
CA GLU A 77 -3.75 1.79 -14.49
C GLU A 77 -3.86 2.54 -13.16
N LYS A 78 -5.02 3.14 -12.93
CA LYS A 78 -5.36 3.86 -11.71
C LYS A 78 -6.58 3.23 -11.05
N LYS A 79 -6.55 3.10 -9.72
CA LYS A 79 -7.68 2.63 -8.91
C LYS A 79 -7.87 3.51 -7.69
N LYS A 80 -9.11 3.57 -7.20
CA LYS A 80 -9.47 4.26 -5.96
C LYS A 80 -10.10 3.27 -4.99
N TYR A 81 -9.72 3.37 -3.72
CA TYR A 81 -10.29 2.61 -2.61
C TYR A 81 -10.77 3.56 -1.53
N HIS A 82 -11.97 3.33 -1.01
CA HIS A 82 -12.48 4.02 0.18
C HIS A 82 -12.19 3.17 1.41
N LEU A 83 -11.60 3.75 2.46
CA LEU A 83 -11.39 3.08 3.75
C LEU A 83 -12.11 3.85 4.84
N ASP A 84 -13.05 3.19 5.52
CA ASP A 84 -13.94 3.75 6.54
C ASP A 84 -14.21 2.80 7.72
N SER A 85 -13.52 1.66 7.76
CA SER A 85 -13.76 0.61 8.74
C SER A 85 -12.47 -0.06 9.20
N SER A 86 -12.35 -0.25 10.51
CA SER A 86 -11.15 -0.79 11.15
C SER A 86 -10.98 -2.30 11.00
N CYS A 87 -11.99 -3.02 10.48
CA CYS A 87 -11.88 -4.44 10.13
C CYS A 87 -11.57 -4.68 8.65
N TYR A 88 -11.33 -3.63 7.86
CA TYR A 88 -10.86 -3.73 6.49
C TYR A 88 -9.54 -2.97 6.34
N GLY A 89 -8.66 -3.46 5.48
CA GLY A 89 -7.47 -2.71 5.10
C GLY A 89 -7.08 -2.94 3.66
N LEU A 90 -6.36 -1.97 3.10
CA LEU A 90 -5.83 -2.01 1.75
C LEU A 90 -4.38 -2.50 1.80
N TYR A 91 -4.12 -3.67 1.21
CA TYR A 91 -2.77 -4.09 0.87
C TYR A 91 -2.30 -3.36 -0.38
N ILE A 92 -1.12 -2.73 -0.30
CA ILE A 92 -0.46 -2.02 -1.38
C ILE A 92 0.88 -2.70 -1.63
N SER A 93 1.05 -3.23 -2.83
CA SER A 93 2.30 -3.87 -3.24
C SER A 93 3.37 -2.85 -3.64
N GLN A 94 4.62 -3.30 -3.76
CA GLN A 94 5.73 -2.51 -4.26
C GLN A 94 5.48 -1.95 -5.67
N MET A 95 6.18 -0.87 -6.04
CA MET A 95 6.06 -0.20 -7.34
C MET A 95 4.62 0.24 -7.64
N VAL A 96 3.99 0.87 -6.66
CA VAL A 96 2.67 1.51 -6.77
C VAL A 96 2.78 2.90 -6.19
N TRP A 97 2.49 3.91 -7.00
CA TRP A 97 2.30 5.29 -6.57
C TRP A 97 0.98 5.40 -5.82
N ARG A 98 0.96 6.15 -4.72
CA ARG A 98 -0.25 6.32 -3.93
C ARG A 98 -0.42 7.72 -3.39
N ASP A 99 -1.66 8.19 -3.40
CA ASP A 99 -2.12 9.42 -2.75
C ASP A 99 -3.22 9.09 -1.74
N LEU A 100 -3.17 9.72 -0.55
CA LEU A 100 -4.25 9.64 0.43
C LEU A 100 -4.99 10.97 0.45
N VAL A 101 -6.29 10.94 0.21
CA VAL A 101 -7.11 12.16 0.03
C VAL A 101 -8.45 12.02 0.76
N ASN A 102 -9.21 13.11 0.83
CA ASN A 102 -10.56 13.15 1.39
C ASN A 102 -10.63 12.61 2.84
N PHE A 103 -9.66 12.96 3.68
CA PHE A 103 -9.70 12.61 5.09
C PHE A 103 -10.94 13.23 5.77
N SER A 104 -11.70 12.42 6.49
CA SER A 104 -12.80 12.90 7.33
C SER A 104 -12.30 13.40 8.68
N SER A 105 -13.17 14.08 9.42
CA SER A 105 -12.83 14.58 10.76
C SER A 105 -12.47 13.43 11.70
N GLY A 106 -11.35 13.55 12.41
CA GLY A 106 -10.87 12.51 13.34
C GLY A 106 -10.39 11.23 12.65
N ALA A 107 -10.09 11.29 11.36
CA ALA A 107 -9.56 10.14 10.63
C ALA A 107 -8.16 9.74 11.13
N VAL A 108 -7.97 8.44 11.35
CA VAL A 108 -6.69 7.84 11.73
C VAL A 108 -6.33 6.75 10.71
N CYS A 109 -5.29 7.00 9.92
CA CYS A 109 -4.75 6.05 8.94
C CYS A 109 -3.55 5.33 9.55
N MET A 110 -3.69 4.06 9.92
CA MET A 110 -2.57 3.22 10.33
C MET A 110 -1.94 2.53 9.11
N SER A 111 -0.61 2.52 9.06
CA SER A 111 0.17 1.76 8.07
C SER A 111 1.06 0.74 8.76
N LEU A 112 0.88 -0.52 8.37
CA LEU A 112 1.83 -1.59 8.63
C LEU A 112 2.78 -1.70 7.43
N ALA A 113 4.08 -1.78 7.70
CA ALA A 113 5.13 -1.71 6.69
C ALA A 113 6.07 -2.91 6.78
N SER A 114 6.42 -3.47 5.62
CA SER A 114 7.29 -4.65 5.50
C SER A 114 8.78 -4.37 5.78
N ALA A 115 9.15 -3.09 5.94
CA ALA A 115 10.52 -2.65 6.18
C ALA A 115 10.59 -1.43 7.11
N PHE A 116 11.77 -1.22 7.71
CA PHE A 116 12.12 0.01 8.40
C PHE A 116 12.09 1.21 7.44
N TYR A 117 12.21 2.42 7.99
CA TYR A 117 12.32 3.61 7.16
C TYR A 117 13.62 3.58 6.36
N ASP A 118 13.50 3.79 5.06
CA ASP A 118 14.62 3.99 4.15
C ASP A 118 14.20 5.03 3.11
N GLU A 119 14.87 6.18 3.14
CA GLU A 119 14.61 7.28 2.21
C GLU A 119 14.92 6.89 0.75
N SER A 120 15.90 6.01 0.54
CA SER A 120 16.31 5.58 -0.80
C SER A 120 15.29 4.70 -1.51
N ASP A 121 14.33 4.15 -0.77
CA ASP A 121 13.24 3.33 -1.30
C ASP A 121 12.12 4.17 -1.96
N TYR A 122 12.11 5.49 -1.73
CA TYR A 122 11.06 6.38 -2.23
C TYR A 122 11.28 6.76 -3.70
N PHE A 123 10.18 6.79 -4.45
CA PHE A 123 10.01 7.70 -5.57
C PHE A 123 9.18 8.90 -5.11
N ARG A 124 9.78 10.08 -5.09
CA ARG A 124 9.11 11.35 -4.71
C ARG A 124 8.59 12.13 -5.91
N ASN A 125 9.11 11.83 -7.10
CA ASN A 125 8.69 12.43 -8.35
C ASN A 125 8.01 11.36 -9.21
N TYR A 126 6.88 11.73 -9.82
CA TYR A 126 6.09 10.81 -10.62
C TYR A 126 6.81 10.38 -11.91
N GLU A 127 7.58 11.26 -12.54
CA GLU A 127 8.38 10.95 -13.73
C GLU A 127 9.46 9.91 -13.42
N ASP A 128 10.13 10.04 -12.27
CA ASP A 128 11.11 9.04 -11.80
C ASP A 128 10.45 7.68 -11.53
N PHE A 129 9.25 7.68 -10.98
CA PHE A 129 8.45 6.47 -10.80
C PHE A 129 8.14 5.81 -12.14
N ILE A 130 7.63 6.56 -13.13
CA ILE A 130 7.34 6.03 -14.47
C ILE A 130 8.58 5.49 -15.16
N LYS A 131 9.73 6.17 -15.02
CA LYS A 131 11.00 5.68 -15.52
C LYS A 131 11.39 4.36 -14.85
N GLY A 132 11.28 4.29 -13.51
CA GLY A 132 11.54 3.07 -12.74
C GLY A 132 10.66 1.89 -13.15
N ILE A 133 9.39 2.13 -13.47
CA ILE A 133 8.47 1.11 -14.00
C ILE A 133 8.98 0.57 -15.34
N LYS A 134 9.33 1.46 -16.28
CA LYS A 134 9.84 1.06 -17.61
C LYS A 134 11.15 0.28 -17.52
N ASP A 135 12.07 0.71 -16.66
CA ASP A 135 13.36 0.04 -16.44
C ASP A 135 13.17 -1.37 -15.85
N LYS A 136 12.22 -1.52 -14.91
CA LYS A 136 11.87 -2.81 -14.32
C LYS A 136 11.28 -3.78 -15.35
N VAL A 137 10.34 -3.31 -16.18
CA VAL A 137 9.76 -4.13 -17.27
C VAL A 137 10.83 -4.57 -18.25
N ARG A 138 11.73 -3.66 -18.67
CA ARG A 138 12.86 -3.98 -19.54
C ARG A 138 13.78 -5.04 -18.92
N THR A 139 14.04 -4.95 -17.62
CA THR A 139 14.88 -5.91 -16.90
C THR A 139 14.26 -7.31 -16.91
N TYR A 140 12.94 -7.43 -16.69
CA TYR A 140 12.26 -8.73 -16.76
C TYR A 140 12.25 -9.30 -18.18
N ALA A 141 11.96 -8.50 -19.20
CA ALA A 141 11.98 -8.95 -20.58
C ALA A 141 13.38 -9.47 -21.00
N LEU A 142 14.45 -8.79 -20.59
CA LEU A 142 15.82 -9.25 -20.85
C LEU A 142 16.18 -10.53 -20.07
N ALA A 143 15.63 -10.71 -18.86
CA ALA A 143 15.83 -11.92 -18.07
C ALA A 143 15.11 -13.14 -18.68
N GLU A 144 13.89 -12.96 -19.19
CA GLU A 144 13.13 -14.02 -19.89
C GLU A 144 13.82 -14.44 -21.18
N ILE A 145 14.26 -13.50 -22.02
CA ILE A 145 15.02 -13.80 -23.25
C ILE A 145 16.28 -14.61 -22.93
N LYS A 146 17.00 -14.25 -21.86
CA LYS A 146 18.18 -15.01 -21.42
C LYS A 146 17.82 -16.41 -20.94
N TYR A 147 16.74 -16.54 -20.16
CA TYR A 147 16.28 -17.83 -19.67
C TYR A 147 15.89 -18.77 -20.82
N GLU A 148 15.10 -18.29 -21.79
CA GLU A 148 14.71 -19.07 -22.98
C GLU A 148 15.91 -19.48 -23.83
N SER A 149 16.94 -18.64 -23.94
CA SER A 149 18.19 -18.97 -24.64
C SER A 149 19.08 -19.99 -23.91
N THR A 150 18.74 -20.36 -22.67
CA THR A 150 19.47 -21.35 -21.85
C THR A 150 18.72 -22.67 -21.67
N ILE A 151 17.51 -22.81 -22.24
CA ILE A 151 16.79 -24.08 -22.28
C ILE A 151 17.38 -24.90 -23.44
N PRO A 152 17.89 -26.14 -23.21
CA PRO A 152 18.49 -26.97 -24.26
C PRO A 152 17.52 -27.36 -25.37
#